data_AF-A0A831RH31-F1
#
_entry.id   AF-A0A831RH31-F1
#
_cell.length_a   1.000
_cell.length_b   1.000
_cell.length_c   1.000
_cell.angle_alpha   90.00
_cell.angle_beta   90.00
_cell.angle_gamma   90.00
#
_symmetry.space_group_name_H-M   'P 1'
#
loop_
_entity.id
_entity.type
_entity.pdbx_description
1 polymer ?
#
loop_
_entity_poly.entity_id
_entity_poly.type
_entity_poly.pdbx_seq_one_letter_code
_entity_poly.pdbx_strand_id
1 'polypeptide(L)'
;MLSVTFHRLMIPVITALLLATSQIGRSQPSPLLYLHRLRNASLLVTDHQGKTLHALSPDRPMIPASTLKLLTALMALYTWGPTHRFHTDFFIDDRGTLWIKGYGDPWLTSEELDRIITALQAKGLKQVSGLGVD
;
A
#
# COMPACT_ATOMS: atom_id res chain seq x y z
N MET A 1 -41.26 42.03 52.20
CA MET A 1 -41.50 41.37 50.89
C MET A 1 -40.29 41.42 49.93
N LEU A 2 -39.04 41.59 50.41
CA LEU A 2 -37.84 41.69 49.54
C LEU A 2 -37.06 40.36 49.34
N SER A 3 -37.38 39.29 50.07
CA SER A 3 -36.56 38.06 50.06
C SER A 3 -36.84 37.13 48.85
N VAL A 4 -38.04 37.19 48.28
CA VAL A 4 -38.46 36.26 47.20
C VAL A 4 -37.96 36.70 45.82
N THR A 5 -37.62 37.99 45.64
CA THR A 5 -37.15 38.54 44.35
C THR A 5 -35.71 38.15 44.04
N PHE A 6 -34.85 37.97 45.05
CA PHE A 6 -33.46 37.57 44.88
C PHE A 6 -33.32 36.13 44.34
N HIS A 7 -34.18 35.22 44.81
CA HIS A 7 -34.14 33.81 44.38
C HIS A 7 -34.60 33.61 42.92
N ARG A 8 -35.49 34.49 42.40
CA ARG A 8 -35.99 34.41 41.01
C ARG A 8 -34.99 34.91 39.97
N LEU A 9 -34.00 35.70 40.37
CA LEU A 9 -32.96 36.21 39.46
C LEU A 9 -31.68 35.35 39.46
N MET A 10 -31.38 34.65 40.56
CA MET A 10 -30.16 33.84 40.66
C MET A 10 -30.22 32.52 39.88
N ILE A 11 -31.39 31.89 39.79
CA ILE A 11 -31.59 30.63 39.05
C ILE A 11 -31.25 30.78 37.56
N PRO A 12 -31.80 31.76 36.80
CA PRO A 12 -31.47 31.90 35.37
C PRO A 12 -30.01 32.27 35.12
N VAL A 13 -29.35 33.00 36.04
CA VAL A 13 -27.92 33.34 35.94
C VAL A 13 -27.05 32.10 36.13
N ILE A 14 -27.37 31.25 37.11
CA ILE A 14 -26.64 30.00 37.35
C ILE A 14 -26.87 29.02 36.19
N THR A 15 -28.10 28.93 35.66
CA THR A 15 -28.41 28.09 34.48
C THR A 15 -27.70 28.60 33.22
N ALA A 16 -27.64 29.92 32.98
CA ALA A 16 -26.89 30.49 31.85
C ALA A 16 -25.38 30.24 31.97
N LEU A 17 -24.82 30.29 33.19
CA LEU A 17 -23.41 30.02 33.44
C LEU A 17 -23.05 28.53 33.29
N LEU A 18 -23.96 27.61 33.66
CA LEU A 18 -23.83 26.16 33.43
C LEU A 18 -24.01 25.75 31.96
N LEU A 19 -24.82 26.48 31.18
CA LEU A 19 -24.90 26.29 29.73
C LEU A 19 -23.68 26.87 28.99
N ALA A 20 -23.04 27.92 29.51
CA ALA A 20 -21.83 28.48 28.91
C ALA A 20 -20.60 27.56 29.08
N THR A 21 -20.55 26.73 30.13
CA THR A 21 -19.45 25.78 30.35
C THR A 21 -19.58 24.48 29.55
N SER A 22 -20.78 24.12 29.10
CA SER A 22 -21.00 22.94 28.24
C SER A 22 -20.70 23.19 26.77
N GLN A 23 -20.60 24.46 26.34
CA GLN A 23 -20.30 24.88 24.98
C GLN A 23 -18.81 25.07 24.68
N ILE A 24 -17.92 24.91 25.68
CA ILE A 24 -16.48 24.78 25.41
C ILE A 24 -16.27 23.36 24.87
N GLY A 25 -16.67 23.17 23.60
CA GLY A 25 -16.30 22.02 22.82
C GLY A 25 -14.78 21.93 22.86
N ARG A 26 -14.25 20.90 23.51
CA ARG A 26 -12.82 20.61 23.48
C ARG A 26 -12.42 20.53 22.02
N SER A 27 -11.75 21.56 21.49
CA SER A 27 -11.11 21.44 20.19
C SER A 27 -10.04 20.38 20.35
N GLN A 28 -10.37 19.15 19.93
CA GLN A 28 -9.37 18.09 19.84
C GLN A 28 -8.27 18.64 18.93
N PRO A 29 -7.00 18.67 19.39
CA PRO A 29 -5.90 19.13 18.54
C PRO A 29 -5.96 18.36 17.22
N SER A 30 -5.80 19.07 16.10
CA SER A 30 -5.82 18.44 14.78
C SER A 30 -4.91 17.20 14.78
N PRO A 31 -5.39 16.03 14.31
CA PRO A 31 -4.56 14.83 14.24
C PRO A 31 -3.21 15.06 13.54
N LEU A 32 -3.14 16.04 12.62
CA LEU A 32 -1.92 16.44 11.92
C LEU A 32 -0.85 17.04 12.84
N LEU A 33 -1.22 17.59 14.00
CA LEU A 33 -0.29 18.09 15.00
C LEU A 33 0.56 16.96 15.61
N TYR A 34 0.00 15.75 15.72
CA TYR A 34 0.75 14.58 16.18
C TYR A 34 1.81 14.15 15.17
N LEU A 35 1.53 14.28 13.86
CA LEU A 35 2.48 13.94 12.79
C LEU A 35 3.71 14.84 12.81
N HIS A 36 3.56 16.12 13.15
CA HIS A 36 4.69 17.04 13.30
C HIS A 36 5.69 16.63 14.39
N ARG A 37 5.28 15.77 15.33
CA ARG A 37 6.16 15.24 16.38
C ARG A 37 6.98 14.02 15.93
N LEU A 38 6.61 13.41 14.81
CA LEU A 38 7.31 12.26 14.26
C LEU A 38 8.57 12.72 13.53
N ARG A 39 9.73 12.43 14.10
CA ARG A 39 11.03 12.84 13.54
C ARG A 39 11.39 12.10 12.26
N ASN A 40 10.80 10.95 11.98
CA ASN A 40 11.09 10.10 10.82
C ASN A 40 9.81 9.81 10.02
N ALA A 41 9.05 10.85 9.72
CA ALA A 41 7.85 10.75 8.89
C ALA A 41 7.83 11.87 7.85
N SER A 42 7.28 11.55 6.67
CA SER A 42 6.98 12.51 5.63
C SER A 42 5.49 12.40 5.30
N LEU A 43 4.86 13.53 5.00
CA LEU A 43 3.48 13.61 4.56
C LEU A 43 3.38 14.62 3.43
N LEU A 44 2.69 14.26 2.37
CA LEU A 44 2.28 15.18 1.33
C LEU A 44 0.80 14.91 1.03
N VAL A 45 -0.03 15.93 1.14
CA VAL A 45 -1.45 15.89 0.79
C VAL A 45 -1.66 16.90 -0.32
N THR A 46 -2.18 16.46 -1.45
CA THR A 46 -2.55 17.31 -2.58
C THR A 46 -4.03 17.13 -2.91
N ASP A 47 -4.63 18.13 -3.57
CA ASP A 47 -5.91 17.93 -4.23
C ASP A 47 -5.73 17.22 -5.59
N HIS A 48 -6.84 17.01 -6.30
CA HIS A 48 -6.88 16.38 -7.62
C HIS A 48 -6.19 17.19 -8.73
N GLN A 49 -5.91 18.48 -8.49
CA GLN A 49 -5.18 19.36 -9.40
C GLN A 49 -3.67 19.40 -9.06
N GLY A 50 -3.24 18.67 -8.03
CA GLY A 50 -1.86 18.65 -7.56
C GLY A 50 -1.49 19.80 -6.63
N LYS A 51 -2.45 20.65 -6.22
CA LYS A 51 -2.16 21.72 -5.25
C LYS A 51 -1.92 21.11 -3.87
N THR A 52 -0.79 21.43 -3.27
CA THR A 52 -0.45 21.00 -1.91
C THR A 52 -1.40 21.63 -0.88
N LEU A 53 -2.06 20.78 -0.10
CA LEU A 53 -2.91 21.15 1.02
C LEU A 53 -2.14 21.10 2.35
N HIS A 54 -1.30 20.07 2.52
CA HIS A 54 -0.44 19.89 3.69
C HIS A 54 0.87 19.21 3.31
N ALA A 55 1.97 19.57 3.96
CA ALA A 55 3.27 18.93 3.78
C ALA A 55 4.05 18.86 5.11
N LEU A 56 4.76 17.75 5.32
CA LEU A 56 5.70 17.54 6.42
C LEU A 56 6.93 16.85 5.84
N SER A 57 8.09 17.52 5.87
CA SER A 57 9.36 16.98 5.33
C SER A 57 9.23 16.32 3.94
N PRO A 58 8.56 16.95 2.95
CA PRO A 58 8.26 16.30 1.66
C PRO A 58 9.51 15.92 0.87
N ASP A 59 10.56 16.74 0.95
CA ASP A 59 11.81 16.56 0.19
C ASP A 59 12.91 15.84 0.98
N ARG A 60 12.61 15.37 2.20
CA ARG A 60 13.60 14.67 3.03
C ARG A 60 13.78 13.23 2.51
N PRO A 61 15.01 12.83 2.12
CA PRO A 61 15.27 11.45 1.74
C PRO A 61 14.99 10.48 2.90
N MET A 62 14.35 9.35 2.59
CA MET A 62 14.04 8.28 3.53
C MET A 62 14.43 6.92 2.94
N ILE A 63 14.67 5.94 3.81
CA ILE A 63 14.89 4.55 3.40
C ILE A 63 13.49 3.97 3.07
N PRO A 64 13.18 3.64 1.80
CA PRO A 64 11.83 3.21 1.43
C PRO A 64 11.48 1.81 1.95
N ALA A 65 12.48 0.98 2.25
CA ALA A 65 12.28 -0.43 2.57
C ALA A 65 11.32 -1.09 1.56
N SER A 66 10.28 -1.79 2.01
CA SER A 66 9.32 -2.45 1.11
C SER A 66 8.43 -1.49 0.29
N THR A 67 8.37 -0.19 0.57
CA THR A 67 7.64 0.76 -0.31
C THR A 67 8.31 0.93 -1.67
N LEU A 68 9.60 0.60 -1.78
CA LEU A 68 10.33 0.55 -3.06
C LEU A 68 9.64 -0.36 -4.08
N LYS A 69 8.92 -1.39 -3.63
CA LYS A 69 8.15 -2.29 -4.49
C LYS A 69 7.11 -1.55 -5.34
N LEU A 70 6.59 -0.40 -4.90
CA LEU A 70 5.69 0.43 -5.70
C LEU A 70 6.40 1.02 -6.92
N LEU A 71 7.63 1.52 -6.74
CA LEU A 71 8.44 2.00 -7.86
C LEU A 71 8.82 0.86 -8.80
N THR A 72 9.21 -0.31 -8.26
CA THR A 72 9.49 -1.50 -9.07
C THR A 72 8.27 -1.93 -9.87
N ALA A 73 7.08 -1.96 -9.27
CA ALA A 73 5.83 -2.30 -9.95
C ALA A 73 5.47 -1.29 -11.04
N LEU A 74 5.63 0.01 -10.77
CA LEU A 74 5.42 1.06 -11.76
C LEU A 74 6.36 0.88 -12.97
N MET A 75 7.64 0.61 -12.71
CA MET A 75 8.61 0.38 -13.78
C MET A 75 8.31 -0.88 -14.60
N ALA A 76 7.86 -1.97 -13.96
CA ALA A 76 7.42 -3.17 -14.66
C ALA A 76 6.23 -2.88 -15.58
N LEU A 77 5.22 -2.16 -15.09
CA LEU A 77 4.05 -1.76 -15.88
C LEU A 77 4.42 -0.80 -17.02
N TYR A 78 5.33 0.14 -16.79
CA TYR A 78 5.80 1.07 -17.82
C TYR A 78 6.60 0.35 -18.91
N THR A 79 7.44 -0.61 -18.53
CA THR A 79 8.34 -1.31 -19.45
C THR A 79 7.60 -2.34 -20.31
N TRP A 80 6.73 -3.14 -19.70
CA TRP A 80 6.10 -4.28 -20.37
C TRP A 80 4.61 -4.08 -20.68
N GLY A 81 3.96 -3.13 -20.01
CA GLY A 81 2.51 -2.97 -20.06
C GLY A 81 1.76 -3.95 -19.14
N PRO A 82 0.50 -3.65 -18.80
CA PRO A 82 -0.30 -4.45 -17.86
C PRO A 82 -0.70 -5.83 -18.40
N THR A 83 -0.64 -6.03 -19.73
CA THR A 83 -1.04 -7.27 -20.40
C THR A 83 0.13 -8.19 -20.72
N HIS A 84 1.36 -7.83 -20.33
CA HIS A 84 2.51 -8.68 -20.58
C HIS A 84 2.35 -10.06 -19.96
N ARG A 85 2.88 -11.07 -20.65
CA ARG A 85 2.98 -12.44 -20.17
C ARG A 85 4.40 -12.89 -20.45
N PHE A 86 5.11 -13.24 -19.38
CA PHE A 86 6.36 -13.96 -19.53
C PHE A 86 6.05 -15.33 -20.14
N HIS A 87 6.99 -15.84 -20.91
CA HIS A 87 6.94 -17.19 -21.44
C HIS A 87 8.20 -17.92 -21.02
N THR A 88 8.12 -19.24 -21.00
CA THR A 88 9.25 -20.14 -20.78
C THR A 88 9.13 -21.22 -21.84
N ASP A 89 10.20 -21.42 -22.59
CA ASP A 89 10.20 -22.41 -23.67
C ASP A 89 10.82 -23.73 -23.20
N PHE A 90 10.30 -24.83 -23.75
CA PHE A 90 10.72 -26.19 -23.44
C PHE A 90 11.07 -26.93 -24.73
N PHE A 91 12.27 -27.51 -24.79
CA PHE A 91 12.76 -28.26 -25.95
C PHE A 91 13.35 -29.59 -25.52
N ILE A 92 13.30 -30.59 -26.40
CA ILE A 92 14.02 -31.86 -26.20
C ILE A 92 15.03 -32.04 -27.30
N ASP A 93 16.27 -32.34 -26.90
CA ASP A 93 17.34 -32.68 -27.83
C ASP A 93 17.36 -34.17 -28.19
N ASP A 94 18.16 -34.54 -29.19
CA ASP A 94 18.27 -35.93 -29.67
C ASP A 94 18.79 -36.91 -28.60
N ARG A 95 19.37 -36.41 -27.50
CA ARG A 95 19.83 -37.21 -26.36
C ARG A 95 18.78 -37.37 -25.27
N GLY A 96 17.58 -36.83 -25.47
CA GLY A 96 16.48 -36.88 -24.50
C GLY A 96 16.62 -35.87 -23.36
N THR A 97 17.48 -34.85 -23.51
CA THR A 97 17.63 -33.78 -22.51
C THR A 97 16.49 -32.78 -22.67
N LEU A 98 15.78 -32.47 -21.58
CA LEU A 98 14.83 -31.36 -21.54
C LEU A 98 15.56 -30.05 -21.29
N TRP A 99 15.51 -29.14 -22.26
CA TRP A 99 16.03 -27.79 -22.16
C TRP A 99 14.92 -26.83 -21.77
N ILE A 100 15.17 -26.03 -20.73
CA ILE A 100 14.28 -24.98 -20.24
C ILE A 100 14.94 -23.63 -20.53
N LYS A 101 14.27 -22.80 -21.32
CA LYS A 101 14.71 -21.44 -21.59
C LYS A 101 13.78 -20.44 -20.91
N GLY A 102 14.27 -19.81 -19.85
CA GLY A 102 13.56 -18.77 -19.13
C GLY A 102 13.71 -17.41 -19.79
N TYR A 103 12.63 -16.62 -19.81
CA TYR A 103 12.66 -15.22 -20.26
C TYR A 103 12.43 -14.24 -19.11
N GLY A 104 12.76 -14.66 -17.89
CA GLY A 104 12.71 -13.83 -16.69
C GLY A 104 11.35 -13.75 -16.00
N ASP A 105 10.52 -14.80 -16.09
CA ASP A 105 9.26 -14.89 -15.35
C ASP A 105 9.50 -14.78 -13.83
N PRO A 106 9.07 -13.69 -13.16
CA PRO A 106 9.28 -13.52 -11.72
C PRO A 106 8.31 -14.38 -10.89
N TRP A 107 7.40 -15.12 -11.53
CA TRP A 107 6.34 -15.93 -10.90
C TRP A 107 6.48 -17.44 -11.18
N LEU A 108 7.69 -17.92 -11.47
CA LEU A 108 7.94 -19.36 -11.61
C LEU A 108 8.04 -20.05 -10.24
N THR A 109 6.88 -20.30 -9.61
CA THR A 109 6.78 -20.97 -8.29
C THR A 109 6.68 -22.49 -8.42
N SER A 110 6.78 -23.21 -7.30
CA SER A 110 6.61 -24.68 -7.27
C SER A 110 5.26 -25.13 -7.83
N GLU A 111 4.18 -24.40 -7.54
CA GLU A 111 2.84 -24.70 -8.06
C GLU A 111 2.76 -24.51 -9.58
N GLU A 112 3.49 -23.53 -10.11
CA GLU A 112 3.57 -23.33 -11.56
C GLU A 112 4.42 -24.43 -12.21
N LEU A 113 5.49 -24.90 -11.54
CA LEU A 113 6.25 -26.06 -11.99
C LEU A 113 5.39 -27.33 -12.07
N ASP A 114 4.52 -27.58 -11.09
CA ASP A 114 3.59 -28.73 -11.14
C ASP A 114 2.64 -28.67 -12.35
N ARG A 115 2.16 -27.47 -12.69
CA ARG A 115 1.33 -27.24 -13.89
C ARG A 115 2.12 -27.45 -15.17
N ILE A 116 3.34 -26.95 -15.23
CA ILE A 116 4.26 -27.15 -16.36
C ILE A 116 4.50 -28.64 -16.58
N ILE A 117 4.84 -29.39 -15.52
CA ILE A 117 5.07 -30.84 -15.60
C ILE A 117 3.83 -31.55 -16.12
N THR A 118 2.66 -31.22 -15.58
CA THR A 118 1.37 -31.79 -16.03
C THR A 118 1.13 -31.49 -17.52
N ALA A 119 1.40 -30.27 -17.97
CA ALA A 119 1.24 -29.87 -19.36
C ALA A 119 2.23 -30.60 -20.30
N LEU A 120 3.48 -30.78 -19.87
CA LEU A 120 4.49 -31.54 -20.62
C LEU A 120 4.13 -33.02 -20.71
N GLN A 121 3.63 -33.62 -19.63
CA GLN A 121 3.14 -35.00 -19.61
C GLN A 121 1.95 -35.19 -20.54
N ALA A 122 1.00 -34.24 -20.55
CA ALA A 122 -0.14 -34.25 -21.47
C ALA A 122 0.30 -34.13 -22.95
N LYS A 123 1.45 -33.50 -23.21
CA LYS A 123 2.09 -33.45 -24.55
C LYS A 123 2.89 -34.72 -24.88
N GLY A 124 2.91 -35.73 -24.00
CA GLY A 124 3.53 -37.02 -24.23
C GLY A 124 4.91 -37.20 -23.60
N LEU A 125 5.42 -36.22 -22.84
CA LEU A 125 6.69 -36.35 -22.15
C LEU A 125 6.56 -37.31 -20.95
N LYS A 126 7.23 -38.46 -21.00
CA LYS A 126 7.18 -39.47 -19.93
C LYS A 126 8.47 -39.54 -19.11
N GLN A 127 9.60 -39.35 -19.76
CA GLN A 127 10.93 -39.43 -19.16
C GLN A 127 11.86 -38.47 -19.89
N VAL A 128 12.87 -37.99 -19.17
CA VAL A 128 13.97 -37.19 -19.70
C VAL A 128 15.28 -37.83 -19.27
N SER A 129 16.28 -37.79 -20.14
CA SER A 129 17.62 -38.33 -19.87
C SER A 129 18.53 -37.30 -19.20
N GLY A 130 18.10 -36.04 -19.16
CA GLY A 130 18.79 -34.94 -18.51
C GLY A 130 17.95 -33.68 -18.47
N LEU A 131 18.45 -32.67 -17.75
CA LEU A 131 17.86 -31.34 -17.64
C LEU A 131 18.93 -30.29 -17.98
N GLY A 132 18.60 -29.37 -18.87
CA GLY A 132 19.41 -28.21 -19.19
C GLY A 132 18.62 -26.93 -18.95
N VAL A 133 19.30 -25.91 -18.41
CA VAL A 133 18.74 -24.57 -18.16
C VAL A 133 19.71 -23.55 -18.74
N ASP A 134 19.19 -22.58 -19.49
CA ASP A 134 19.91 -21.39 -19.98
C ASP A 134 20.35 -20.50 -18.80
#